data_AF-A0A3B1DTA5-F1
#
_entry.id   AF-A0A3B1DTA5-F1
#
_cell.length_a   1.000
_cell.length_b   1.000
_cell.length_c   1.000
_cell.angle_alpha   90.00
_cell.angle_beta   90.00
_cell.angle_gamma   90.00
#
_symmetry.space_group_name_H-M   'P 1'
#
loop_
_entity.id
_entity.type
_entity.pdbx_description
1 polymer ?
#
loop_
_entity_poly.entity_id
_entity_poly.type
_entity_poly.pdbx_seq_one_letter_code
_entity_poly.pdbx_strand_id
1 'polypeptide(L)'
;MQSRVIGSLIALALLVAGIAFNNIRKGDQGLDMHEEMLALIEHLPDYTTHGSLYSTWFDQNHETAFNNNYTIEYSGRRMRNSQTTFDGDSYLTDLFDAMATQAATEGYKEQAQNLRTLREQLSWEYEEDE
;
A
#
# COMPACT_ATOMS: atom_id res chain seq x y z
N MET A 1 16.17 -21.42 -2.63
CA MET A 1 15.85 -20.81 -1.30
C MET A 1 14.84 -19.72 -1.57
N GLN A 2 13.54 -20.02 -1.57
CA GLN A 2 12.52 -19.12 -2.15
C GLN A 2 11.21 -19.06 -1.35
N SER A 3 11.19 -19.55 -0.11
CA SER A 3 9.94 -19.75 0.66
C SER A 3 9.91 -19.01 2.00
N ARG A 4 10.76 -18.00 2.21
CA ARG A 4 10.79 -17.25 3.48
C ARG A 4 10.45 -15.77 3.34
N VAL A 5 10.69 -15.17 2.17
CA VAL A 5 10.43 -13.74 1.93
C VAL A 5 8.97 -13.51 1.53
N ILE A 6 8.38 -14.45 0.79
CA ILE A 6 6.98 -14.38 0.37
C ILE A 6 6.07 -14.36 1.62
N GLY A 7 6.31 -15.26 2.58
CA GLY A 7 5.52 -15.32 3.82
C GLY A 7 5.51 -14.07 4.70
N SER A 8 6.55 -13.23 4.65
CA SER A 8 6.56 -11.95 5.39
C SER A 8 5.80 -10.85 4.65
N LEU A 9 5.79 -10.89 3.32
CA LEU A 9 5.00 -9.98 2.48
C LEU A 9 3.50 -10.26 2.65
N ILE A 10 3.11 -11.55 2.73
CA ILE A 10 1.75 -12.03 3.03
C ILE A 10 1.20 -11.39 4.31
N ALA A 11 1.94 -11.50 5.41
CA ALA A 11 1.46 -11.05 6.72
C ALA A 11 1.25 -9.54 6.77
N LEU A 12 2.05 -8.77 6.02
CA LEU A 12 1.94 -7.32 5.96
C LEU A 12 0.74 -6.89 5.11
N ALA A 13 0.57 -7.49 3.93
CA ALA A 13 -0.55 -7.20 3.04
C ALA A 13 -1.91 -7.54 3.69
N LEU A 14 -2.01 -8.70 4.35
CA LEU A 14 -3.21 -9.08 5.10
C LEU A 14 -3.49 -8.12 6.28
N LEU A 15 -2.45 -7.52 6.88
CA LEU A 15 -2.61 -6.52 7.93
C LEU A 15 -3.21 -5.22 7.40
N VAL A 16 -2.85 -4.82 6.16
CA VAL A 16 -3.43 -3.68 5.45
C VAL A 16 -4.90 -3.88 5.08
N ALA A 17 -5.26 -5.07 4.61
CA ALA A 17 -6.66 -5.40 4.27
C ALA A 17 -7.55 -5.54 5.53
N GLY A 18 -6.96 -5.94 6.66
CA GLY A 18 -7.65 -6.14 7.93
C GLY A 18 -7.97 -4.87 8.74
N ILE A 19 -7.62 -3.67 8.30
CA ILE A 19 -7.81 -2.43 9.07
C ILE A 19 -9.27 -1.94 9.01
N ALA A 20 -10.18 -2.72 9.60
CA ALA A 20 -11.51 -2.26 9.99
C ALA A 20 -11.47 -1.79 11.46
N PHE A 21 -10.63 -0.80 11.77
CA PHE A 21 -10.51 -0.29 13.15
C PHE A 21 -11.42 0.90 13.39
N ASN A 22 -12.51 0.64 14.12
CA ASN A 22 -13.37 1.66 14.69
C ASN A 22 -12.57 2.41 15.79
N ASN A 23 -12.23 3.68 15.55
CA ASN A 23 -11.68 4.70 16.49
C ASN A 23 -10.17 5.05 16.47
N ILE A 24 -9.39 4.74 15.43
CA ILE A 24 -8.03 5.32 15.31
C ILE A 24 -8.09 6.64 14.50
N ARG A 25 -7.23 7.61 14.84
CA ARG A 25 -7.14 8.87 14.09
C ARG A 25 -6.49 8.59 12.73
N LYS A 26 -7.11 9.09 11.66
CA LYS A 26 -6.63 8.96 10.27
C LYS A 26 -5.12 9.23 10.09
N GLY A 27 -4.58 10.20 10.84
CA GLY A 27 -3.16 10.55 10.78
C GLY A 27 -2.23 9.45 11.31
N ASP A 28 -2.63 8.77 12.39
CA ASP A 28 -1.81 7.69 12.97
C ASP A 28 -1.84 6.47 12.03
N GLN A 29 -3.00 6.13 11.47
CA GLN A 29 -3.12 5.05 10.48
C GLN A 29 -2.36 5.33 9.18
N GLY A 30 -2.34 6.58 8.73
CA GLY A 30 -1.58 6.96 7.54
C GLY A 30 -0.07 6.79 7.74
N LEU A 31 0.43 6.99 8.97
CA LEU A 31 1.84 6.78 9.33
C LEU A 31 2.15 5.28 9.48
N ASP A 32 1.31 4.52 10.18
CA ASP A 32 1.51 3.07 10.32
C ASP A 32 1.53 2.39 8.93
N MET A 33 0.58 2.77 8.06
CA MET A 33 0.53 2.29 6.68
C MET A 33 1.74 2.73 5.85
N HIS A 34 2.28 3.93 6.13
CA HIS A 34 3.48 4.42 5.46
C HIS A 34 4.68 3.51 5.77
N GLU A 35 4.89 3.21 7.05
CA GLU A 35 6.01 2.38 7.50
C GLU A 35 5.89 0.94 6.97
N GLU A 36 4.69 0.36 7.00
CA GLU A 36 4.43 -0.99 6.49
C GLU A 36 4.70 -1.07 4.97
N MET A 37 4.14 -0.15 4.19
CA MET A 37 4.36 -0.17 2.74
C MET A 37 5.79 0.13 2.35
N LEU A 38 6.49 0.99 3.08
CA LEU A 38 7.92 1.19 2.86
C LEU A 38 8.69 -0.12 3.08
N ALA A 39 8.44 -0.83 4.19
CA ALA A 39 9.05 -2.13 4.47
C ALA A 39 8.81 -3.14 3.34
N LEU A 40 7.61 -3.11 2.75
CA LEU A 40 7.24 -3.96 1.62
C LEU A 40 8.05 -3.63 0.36
N ILE A 41 8.23 -2.34 0.07
CA ILE A 41 9.03 -1.86 -1.06
C ILE A 41 10.52 -2.21 -0.88
N GLU A 42 11.01 -2.29 0.36
CA GLU A 42 12.41 -2.69 0.63
C GLU A 42 12.75 -4.10 0.16
N HIS A 43 11.73 -4.94 -0.06
CA HIS A 43 11.90 -6.30 -0.56
C HIS A 43 12.04 -6.38 -2.09
N LEU A 44 11.91 -5.27 -2.81
CA LEU A 44 12.14 -5.25 -4.25
C LEU A 44 13.59 -5.68 -4.58
N PRO A 45 13.79 -6.45 -5.66
CA PRO A 45 15.06 -7.13 -5.94
C PRO A 45 16.23 -6.16 -6.12
N ASP A 46 15.98 -4.94 -6.59
CA ASP A 46 16.97 -3.90 -6.83
C ASP A 46 16.91 -2.74 -5.83
N TYR A 47 16.18 -2.90 -4.71
CA TYR A 47 16.05 -1.86 -3.68
C TYR A 47 17.41 -1.43 -3.12
N THR A 48 18.38 -2.34 -3.03
CA THR A 48 19.74 -1.98 -2.59
C THR A 48 20.45 -0.97 -3.48
N THR A 49 20.06 -0.88 -4.76
CA THR A 49 20.66 0.03 -5.76
C THR A 49 19.79 1.24 -6.03
N HIS A 50 18.46 1.06 -6.04
CA HIS A 50 17.48 2.10 -6.40
C HIS A 50 16.55 2.49 -5.25
N GLY A 51 16.82 2.07 -4.02
CA GLY A 51 15.93 2.24 -2.87
C GLY A 51 15.52 3.69 -2.64
N SER A 52 16.46 4.64 -2.79
CA SER A 52 16.13 6.07 -2.66
C SER A 52 15.11 6.57 -3.69
N LEU A 53 15.12 6.02 -4.91
CA LEU A 53 14.11 6.34 -5.94
C LEU A 53 12.76 5.79 -5.53
N TYR A 54 12.72 4.52 -5.09
CA TYR A 54 11.50 3.89 -4.63
C TYR A 54 10.89 4.61 -3.43
N SER A 55 11.67 4.96 -2.41
CA SER A 55 11.19 5.73 -1.26
C SER A 55 10.67 7.10 -1.69
N THR A 56 11.35 7.77 -2.63
CA THR A 56 10.91 9.08 -3.14
C THR A 56 9.57 8.99 -3.85
N TRP A 57 9.39 8.01 -4.74
CA TRP A 57 8.12 7.80 -5.43
C TRP A 57 7.03 7.35 -4.45
N PHE A 58 7.37 6.54 -3.47
CA PHE A 58 6.43 6.12 -2.44
C PHE A 58 5.91 7.31 -1.63
N ASP A 59 6.81 8.14 -1.09
CA ASP A 59 6.44 9.33 -0.31
C ASP A 59 5.55 10.30 -1.11
N GLN A 60 5.80 10.43 -2.41
CA GLN A 60 5.03 11.31 -3.29
C GLN A 60 3.62 10.81 -3.59
N ASN A 61 3.40 9.49 -3.58
CA ASN A 61 2.13 8.88 -3.97
C ASN A 61 1.31 8.36 -2.78
N HIS A 62 1.95 8.01 -1.66
CA HIS A 62 1.33 7.39 -0.49
C HIS A 62 0.15 8.19 0.05
N GLU A 63 0.35 9.47 0.35
CA GLU A 63 -0.70 10.30 0.96
C GLU A 63 -1.93 10.39 0.07
N THR A 64 -1.74 10.50 -1.24
CA THR A 64 -2.85 10.58 -2.21
C THR A 64 -3.59 9.25 -2.28
N ALA A 65 -2.88 8.14 -2.46
CA ALA A 65 -3.48 6.80 -2.53
C ALA A 65 -4.22 6.45 -1.23
N PHE A 66 -3.62 6.73 -0.06
CA PHE A 66 -4.24 6.50 1.24
C PHE A 66 -5.51 7.33 1.41
N ASN A 67 -5.46 8.62 1.05
CA ASN A 67 -6.62 9.50 1.18
C ASN A 67 -7.80 9.11 0.28
N ASN A 68 -7.53 8.61 -0.93
CA ASN A 68 -8.57 8.17 -1.86
C ASN A 68 -9.32 6.94 -1.37
N ASN A 69 -8.62 6.06 -0.65
CA ASN A 69 -9.14 4.77 -0.20
C ASN A 69 -9.56 4.76 1.27
N TYR A 70 -9.43 5.91 1.95
CA TYR A 70 -9.85 6.11 3.33
C TYR A 70 -11.12 6.96 3.39
N THR A 71 -12.24 6.35 3.79
CA THR A 71 -13.54 7.01 3.90
C THR A 71 -13.96 7.21 5.35
N ILE A 72 -14.46 8.41 5.67
CA ILE A 72 -15.13 8.70 6.94
C ILE A 72 -16.57 9.07 6.64
N GLU A 73 -17.49 8.17 6.94
CA GLU A 73 -18.92 8.42 6.84
C GLU A 73 -19.46 8.94 8.18
N TYR A 74 -20.09 10.11 8.16
CA TYR A 74 -20.77 10.67 9.32
C TYR A 74 -22.25 10.34 9.24
N SER A 75 -22.77 9.57 10.20
CA SER A 75 -24.20 9.23 10.28
C SER A 75 -24.92 10.04 11.37
N GLY A 76 -26.12 10.54 11.02
CA GLY A 76 -27.06 11.22 11.92
C GLY A 76 -26.90 12.75 12.03
N ARG A 77 -28.00 13.44 12.43
CA ARG A 77 -28.12 14.92 12.54
C ARG A 77 -27.11 15.62 13.47
N ARG A 78 -26.26 14.87 14.20
CA ARG A 78 -25.33 15.40 15.21
C ARG A 78 -23.88 14.90 15.06
N MET A 79 -23.50 14.30 13.91
CA MET A 79 -22.12 13.80 13.69
C MET A 79 -21.58 12.93 14.85
N ARG A 80 -22.48 12.20 15.54
CA ARG A 80 -22.14 11.51 16.79
C ARG A 80 -21.62 10.09 16.55
N ASN A 81 -21.91 9.55 15.37
CA ASN A 81 -21.49 8.23 14.92
C ASN A 81 -20.73 8.43 13.61
N SER A 82 -19.41 8.27 13.65
CA SER A 82 -18.58 8.16 12.44
C SER A 82 -18.28 6.69 12.19
N GLN A 83 -18.50 6.24 10.96
CA GLN A 83 -17.98 4.96 10.48
C GLN A 83 -16.76 5.26 9.63
N THR A 84 -15.64 4.64 9.97
CA THR A 84 -14.42 4.73 9.19
C THR A 84 -14.24 3.42 8.44
N THR A 85 -13.98 3.53 7.15
CA THR A 85 -13.67 2.39 6.27
C THR A 85 -12.39 2.68 5.50
N PHE A 86 -11.61 1.63 5.26
CA PHE A 86 -10.40 1.68 4.46
C PHE A 86 -10.44 0.52 3.47
N ASP A 87 -10.24 0.82 2.19
CA ASP A 87 -10.14 -0.17 1.13
C ASP A 87 -8.67 -0.45 0.84
N GLY A 88 -8.13 -1.49 1.49
CA GLY A 88 -6.73 -1.88 1.38
C GLY A 88 -6.32 -2.30 -0.03
N ASP A 89 -7.19 -3.03 -0.74
CA ASP A 89 -6.87 -3.57 -2.07
C ASP A 89 -6.83 -2.47 -3.12
N SER A 90 -7.82 -1.58 -3.08
CA SER A 90 -7.83 -0.39 -3.95
C SER A 90 -6.66 0.54 -3.61
N TYR A 91 -6.31 0.68 -2.32
CA TYR A 91 -5.12 1.43 -1.90
C TYR A 91 -3.82 0.88 -2.49
N LEU A 92 -3.59 -0.43 -2.36
CA LEU A 92 -2.38 -1.08 -2.90
C LEU A 92 -2.32 -0.92 -4.42
N THR A 93 -3.45 -1.14 -5.10
CA THR A 93 -3.54 -0.98 -6.55
C THR A 93 -3.20 0.44 -6.98
N ASP A 94 -3.86 1.43 -6.39
CA ASP A 94 -3.64 2.85 -6.69
C ASP A 94 -2.20 3.28 -6.43
N LEU A 95 -1.62 2.87 -5.29
CA LEU A 95 -0.26 3.22 -4.90
C LEU A 95 0.77 2.66 -5.90
N PHE A 96 0.73 1.35 -6.15
CA PHE A 96 1.73 0.71 -7.00
C PHE A 96 1.58 1.11 -8.47
N ASP A 97 0.35 1.36 -8.96
CA ASP A 97 0.15 1.87 -10.31
C ASP A 97 0.64 3.31 -10.47
N ALA A 98 0.42 4.17 -9.47
CA ALA A 98 0.95 5.53 -9.47
C ALA A 98 2.48 5.54 -9.49
N MET A 99 3.12 4.76 -8.61
CA MET A 99 4.57 4.63 -8.57
C MET A 99 5.14 4.04 -9.87
N ALA A 100 4.52 2.98 -10.42
CA ALA A 100 4.98 2.37 -11.67
C ALA A 100 4.83 3.32 -12.86
N THR A 101 3.74 4.10 -12.90
CA THR A 101 3.50 5.12 -13.92
C THR A 101 4.54 6.23 -13.84
N GLN A 102 4.86 6.68 -12.63
CA GLN A 102 5.90 7.68 -12.41
C GLN A 102 7.27 7.16 -12.85
N ALA A 103 7.67 5.96 -12.38
CA ALA A 103 8.93 5.34 -12.78
C ALA A 103 9.05 5.20 -14.30
N ALA A 104 7.97 4.77 -14.98
CA ALA A 104 7.95 4.65 -16.44
C ALA A 104 8.08 6.02 -17.14
N THR A 105 7.44 7.06 -16.60
CA THR A 105 7.49 8.44 -17.13
C THR A 105 8.91 9.03 -16.99
N GLU A 106 9.59 8.72 -15.90
CA GLU A 106 10.97 9.13 -15.63
C GLU A 106 12.02 8.27 -16.35
N GLY A 107 11.61 7.20 -17.05
CA GLY A 107 12.46 6.35 -17.89
C GLY A 107 12.95 5.06 -17.22
N TYR A 108 12.56 4.81 -15.97
CA TYR A 108 12.92 3.64 -15.16
C TYR A 108 11.98 2.45 -15.42
N LYS A 109 12.05 1.89 -16.64
CA LYS A 109 11.13 0.84 -17.10
C LYS A 109 11.22 -0.46 -16.30
N GLU A 110 12.42 -0.83 -15.86
CA GLU A 110 12.63 -2.05 -15.04
C GLU A 110 12.01 -1.88 -13.66
N GLN A 111 12.20 -0.71 -13.03
CA GLN A 111 11.64 -0.39 -11.73
C GLN A 111 10.11 -0.33 -11.79
N ALA A 112 9.55 0.23 -12.86
CA ALA A 112 8.11 0.21 -13.12
C ALA A 112 7.56 -1.23 -13.22
N GLN A 113 8.31 -2.14 -13.85
CA GLN A 113 7.92 -3.55 -13.95
C GLN A 113 8.00 -4.25 -12.59
N ASN A 114 9.06 -4.01 -11.81
CA ASN A 114 9.22 -4.56 -10.46
C ASN A 114 8.03 -4.17 -9.55
N LEU A 115 7.60 -2.91 -9.61
CA LEU A 115 6.43 -2.42 -8.85
C LEU A 115 5.12 -3.11 -9.28
N ARG A 116 4.91 -3.32 -10.57
CA ARG A 116 3.73 -4.05 -11.08
C ARG A 116 3.74 -5.50 -10.67
N THR A 117 4.90 -6.16 -10.76
CA THR A 117 5.04 -7.56 -10.35
C THR A 117 4.82 -7.71 -8.84
N LEU A 118 5.29 -6.76 -8.03
CA LEU A 118 5.00 -6.73 -6.60
C LEU A 118 3.49 -6.59 -6.35
N ARG A 119 2.81 -5.65 -7.01
CA ARG A 119 1.34 -5.53 -6.93
C ARG A 119 0.62 -6.82 -7.31
N GLU A 120 1.03 -7.46 -8.41
CA GLU A 120 0.45 -8.74 -8.84
C GLU A 120 0.66 -9.82 -7.79
N GLN A 121 1.86 -9.94 -7.23
CA GLN A 121 2.13 -10.88 -6.13
C GLN A 121 1.17 -10.64 -4.95
N LEU A 122 0.97 -9.38 -4.57
CA LEU A 122 0.01 -9.04 -3.53
C LEU A 122 -1.42 -9.40 -3.92
N SER A 123 -1.86 -9.16 -5.17
CA SER A 123 -3.25 -9.43 -5.59
C SER A 123 -3.60 -10.93 -5.67
N TRP A 124 -2.69 -11.77 -6.18
CA TRP A 124 -2.92 -13.21 -6.30
C TRP A 124 -3.03 -13.90 -4.93
N GLU A 125 -2.39 -13.33 -3.91
CA GLU A 125 -2.34 -13.93 -2.58
C GLU A 125 -3.66 -13.73 -1.79
N TYR A 126 -4.46 -12.71 -2.12
CA TYR A 126 -5.80 -12.52 -1.54
C TYR A 126 -6.87 -13.48 -2.11
N GLU A 127 -6.65 -14.04 -3.31
CA GLU A 127 -7.59 -15.01 -3.92
C GLU A 127 -7.44 -16.43 -3.34
N GLU A 128 -6.33 -16.75 -2.68
CA GLU A 128 -6.09 -18.09 -2.10
C GLU A 128 -6.66 -18.26 -0.67
N ASP A 129 -7.01 -17.17 0.01
CA ASP A 129 -7.47 -17.15 1.42
C ASP A 129 -9.01 -17.04 1.60
N GLU A 130 -9.80 -17.01 0.51
CA GLU A 130 -11.28 -17.16 0.51
C GLU A 130 -11.74 -18.63 0.40
#